data_AF-A0A9E3ASN5-F1
#
_entry.id   AF-A0A9E3ASN5-F1
#
_cell.length_a   1.000
_cell.length_b   1.000
_cell.length_c   1.000
_cell.angle_alpha   90.00
_cell.angle_beta   90.00
_cell.angle_gamma   90.00
#
_symmetry.space_group_name_H-M   'P 1'
#
loop_
_entity.id
_entity.type
_entity.pdbx_description
1 polymer ?
#
loop_
_entity_poly.entity_id
_entity_poly.type
_entity_poly.pdbx_seq_one_letter_code
_entity_poly.pdbx_strand_id
1 'polypeptide(L)'
;MRKPIEGRLAAAVLVISIALPALAAEAPPLFEPRHMLHEGRPEMGTLALEAKPVITKANALLLAAERHGKGVTCARQALNELRWRINSTTDAASARVTLERLKRALTDVASPHGGDANILPQDAEGSYGGCDGEWFLKLGDSGDELLDPRGWRGKLPPRFLDRVATPASLSAYLAKIVVSDPEAEGVDHRKELNVSTGVLSRLVLRGGVSGYFTNPEFKTAFTAFLESWQDPITGFFGEWYLDHGHLIKTSDLSVTFHMARYTKGRIGHWPELIDTLLAIKDRPYPQGWLDSDGMTNHNNYDVAELFSLGWSHMREDQRAATRIEIRRMLDWALNHSIRADGEITPTAAAEPLGDMYYFAAAFLDTIGYFDERKRFWTDEDFPQAERLRMALEAKVRLMAADAPFTGATLSRLTAPEAHENVTLAPVPGTLARLSATVVLPISGKMDAHPSAVSHDSADLRVGGMDRVRAEEPFP
;
A
#
# COMPACT_ATOMS: atom_id res chain seq x y z
N MET A 1 -75.42 -34.92 25.96
CA MET A 1 -74.20 -35.28 25.18
C MET A 1 -74.03 -34.27 24.06
N ARG A 2 -72.76 -33.97 23.72
CA ARG A 2 -72.23 -33.08 22.66
C ARG A 2 -71.91 -31.64 23.09
N LYS A 3 -70.62 -31.44 23.41
CA LYS A 3 -69.91 -30.15 23.47
C LYS A 3 -69.57 -29.68 22.04
N PRO A 4 -69.51 -28.36 21.76
CA PRO A 4 -68.84 -27.84 20.58
C PRO A 4 -67.33 -27.70 20.84
N ILE A 5 -66.53 -28.01 19.82
CA ILE A 5 -65.07 -27.85 19.79
C ILE A 5 -64.78 -26.49 19.15
N GLU A 6 -64.21 -25.56 19.91
CA GLU A 6 -63.64 -24.32 19.39
C GLU A 6 -62.24 -24.61 18.82
N GLY A 7 -62.11 -24.59 17.50
CA GLY A 7 -60.83 -24.58 16.80
C GLY A 7 -60.37 -23.14 16.57
N ARG A 8 -59.36 -22.67 17.31
CA ARG A 8 -58.65 -21.42 17.01
C ARG A 8 -57.53 -21.71 16.00
N LEU A 9 -57.69 -21.26 14.76
CA LEU A 9 -56.57 -21.08 13.84
C LEU A 9 -55.77 -19.85 14.30
N ALA A 10 -54.54 -20.06 14.75
CA ALA A 10 -53.57 -18.99 14.90
C ALA A 10 -52.93 -18.71 13.53
N ALA A 11 -53.28 -17.58 12.92
CA ALA A 11 -52.57 -17.07 11.75
C ALA A 11 -51.21 -16.52 12.20
N ALA A 12 -50.14 -17.25 11.91
CA ALA A 12 -48.78 -16.76 12.05
C ALA A 12 -48.52 -15.75 10.93
N VAL A 13 -48.51 -14.45 11.27
CA VAL A 13 -48.05 -13.39 10.36
C VAL A 13 -46.53 -13.47 10.30
N LEU A 14 -46.03 -14.07 9.23
CA LEU A 14 -44.62 -14.06 8.88
C LEU A 14 -44.27 -12.64 8.40
N VAL A 15 -43.72 -11.82 9.29
CA VAL A 15 -43.14 -10.52 8.92
C VAL A 15 -41.81 -10.84 8.21
N ILE A 16 -41.84 -10.90 6.88
CA ILE A 16 -40.63 -10.88 6.06
C ILE A 16 -40.12 -9.44 6.12
N SER A 17 -39.13 -9.20 6.98
CA SER A 17 -38.33 -7.98 6.92
C SER A 17 -37.57 -7.98 5.60
N ILE A 18 -38.13 -7.31 4.60
CA ILE A 18 -37.40 -6.96 3.39
C ILE A 18 -36.38 -5.91 3.83
N ALA A 19 -35.14 -6.34 4.08
CA ALA A 19 -34.02 -5.44 4.27
C ALA A 19 -33.85 -4.66 2.96
N LEU A 20 -34.32 -3.42 2.94
CA LEU A 20 -33.96 -2.48 1.89
C LEU A 20 -32.42 -2.39 1.90
N PRO A 21 -31.74 -2.59 0.76
CA PRO A 21 -30.30 -2.38 0.71
C PRO A 21 -30.05 -0.95 1.17
N ALA A 22 -29.17 -0.79 2.17
CA ALA A 22 -28.68 0.51 2.57
C ALA A 22 -28.21 1.23 1.30
N LEU A 23 -28.70 2.46 1.08
CA LEU A 23 -28.20 3.30 0.01
C LEU A 23 -26.68 3.32 0.13
N ALA A 24 -25.99 2.76 -0.87
CA ALA A 24 -24.54 2.78 -0.91
C ALA A 24 -24.08 4.23 -0.78
N ALA A 25 -23.14 4.50 0.13
CA ALA A 25 -22.57 5.82 0.26
C ALA A 25 -22.08 6.29 -1.12
N GLU A 26 -22.36 7.55 -1.45
CA GLU A 26 -21.87 8.13 -2.71
C GLU A 26 -20.36 8.31 -2.59
N ALA A 27 -19.63 7.80 -3.58
CA ALA A 27 -18.18 7.85 -3.53
C ALA A 27 -17.68 9.31 -3.77
N PRO A 28 -16.76 9.82 -2.92
CA PRO A 28 -16.27 11.21 -2.98
C PRO A 28 -15.76 11.60 -4.38
N PRO A 29 -15.94 12.82 -4.89
CA PRO A 29 -15.52 13.16 -6.26
C PRO A 29 -14.03 12.85 -6.51
N LEU A 30 -13.71 12.39 -7.72
CA LEU A 30 -12.32 12.20 -8.15
C LEU A 30 -11.67 13.56 -8.42
N PHE A 31 -10.41 13.70 -8.01
CA PHE A 31 -9.58 14.86 -8.34
C PHE A 31 -8.29 14.41 -9.04
N GLU A 32 -7.98 14.99 -10.20
CA GLU A 32 -6.79 14.63 -10.99
C GLU A 32 -5.89 15.86 -11.14
N PRO A 33 -4.85 16.04 -10.30
CA PRO A 33 -4.02 17.25 -10.31
C PRO A 33 -3.18 17.40 -11.58
N ARG A 34 -3.04 16.34 -12.40
CA ARG A 34 -2.20 16.36 -13.59
C ARG A 34 -2.58 17.46 -14.58
N HIS A 35 -3.86 17.79 -14.72
CA HIS A 35 -4.24 18.87 -15.64
C HIS A 35 -3.59 20.21 -15.23
N MET A 36 -3.56 20.53 -13.94
CA MET A 36 -2.93 21.75 -13.39
C MET A 36 -1.42 21.79 -13.64
N LEU A 37 -0.76 20.64 -13.58
CA LEU A 37 0.68 20.53 -13.84
C LEU A 37 1.04 20.63 -15.34
N HIS A 38 0.19 20.11 -16.21
CA HIS A 38 0.50 20.02 -17.64
C HIS A 38 -0.08 21.17 -18.47
N GLU A 39 -1.06 21.91 -17.94
CA GLU A 39 -1.63 23.06 -18.62
C GLU A 39 -0.55 24.11 -18.93
N GLY A 40 -0.40 24.46 -20.20
CA GLY A 40 0.63 25.40 -20.64
C GLY A 40 2.08 24.91 -20.56
N ARG A 41 2.33 23.60 -20.34
CA ARG A 41 3.68 23.00 -20.23
C ARG A 41 3.98 22.00 -21.37
N PRO A 42 4.12 22.46 -22.63
CA PRO A 42 4.31 21.56 -23.78
C PRO A 42 5.61 20.74 -23.73
N GLU A 43 6.64 21.24 -23.02
CA GLU A 43 7.91 20.54 -22.86
C GLU A 43 7.76 19.23 -22.07
N MET A 44 6.97 19.23 -21.00
CA MET A 44 6.72 18.02 -20.21
C MET A 44 5.88 17.01 -21.01
N GLY A 45 4.87 17.47 -21.76
CA GLY A 45 4.09 16.61 -22.66
C GLY A 45 4.97 15.94 -23.73
N THR A 46 5.88 16.71 -24.34
CA THR A 46 6.85 16.17 -25.31
C THR A 46 7.78 15.14 -24.66
N LEU A 47 8.29 15.43 -23.47
CA LEU A 47 9.17 14.51 -22.74
C LEU A 47 8.43 13.22 -22.34
N ALA A 48 7.17 13.31 -21.90
CA ALA A 48 6.37 12.14 -21.55
C ALA A 48 6.21 11.19 -22.75
N LEU A 49 5.96 11.75 -23.95
CA LEU A 49 5.91 10.98 -25.19
C LEU A 49 7.25 10.34 -25.55
N GLU A 50 8.36 11.05 -25.36
CA GLU A 50 9.73 10.52 -25.55
C GLU A 50 10.03 9.38 -24.57
N ALA A 51 9.66 9.54 -23.30
CA ALA A 51 9.95 8.61 -22.23
C ALA A 51 9.12 7.32 -22.31
N LYS A 52 7.89 7.37 -22.83
CA LYS A 52 6.95 6.23 -22.89
C LYS A 52 7.59 4.93 -23.40
N PRO A 53 8.21 4.86 -24.61
CA PRO A 53 8.83 3.62 -25.09
C PRO A 53 9.99 3.14 -24.21
N VAL A 54 10.72 4.06 -23.56
CA VAL A 54 11.82 3.72 -22.65
C VAL A 54 11.27 3.08 -21.37
N ILE A 55 10.23 3.67 -20.78
CA ILE A 55 9.54 3.15 -19.58
C ILE A 55 8.95 1.76 -19.85
N THR A 56 8.26 1.57 -20.98
CA THR A 56 7.69 0.27 -21.36
C THR A 56 8.79 -0.81 -21.49
N LYS A 57 9.92 -0.47 -22.13
CA LYS A 57 11.04 -1.40 -22.28
C LYS A 57 11.74 -1.68 -20.95
N ALA A 58 11.87 -0.67 -20.09
CA ALA A 58 12.52 -0.77 -18.79
C ALA A 58 11.87 -1.87 -17.94
N ASN A 59 10.55 -1.83 -17.78
CA ASN A 59 9.77 -2.79 -17.01
C ASN A 59 10.11 -4.26 -17.34
N ALA A 60 10.03 -4.62 -18.62
CA ALA A 60 10.29 -5.99 -19.06
C ALA A 60 11.76 -6.39 -18.87
N LEU A 61 12.70 -5.46 -19.15
CA LEU A 61 14.13 -5.72 -19.01
C LEU A 61 14.52 -5.93 -17.54
N LEU A 62 14.04 -5.06 -16.65
CA LEU A 62 14.36 -5.11 -15.22
C LEU A 62 13.77 -6.36 -14.58
N LEU A 63 12.51 -6.71 -14.89
CA LEU A 63 11.90 -7.95 -14.41
C LEU A 63 12.67 -9.19 -14.88
N ALA A 64 13.11 -9.22 -16.14
CA ALA A 64 13.92 -10.32 -16.65
C ALA A 64 15.27 -10.39 -15.92
N ALA A 65 15.92 -9.26 -15.68
CA ALA A 65 17.19 -9.19 -14.96
C ALA A 65 17.07 -9.66 -13.50
N GLU A 66 16.01 -9.24 -12.80
CA GLU A 66 15.69 -9.68 -11.42
C GLU A 66 15.46 -11.19 -11.35
N ARG A 67 14.74 -11.78 -12.33
CA ARG A 67 14.55 -13.24 -12.43
C ARG A 67 15.87 -14.01 -12.61
N HIS A 68 16.92 -13.35 -13.12
CA HIS A 68 18.26 -13.91 -13.25
C HIS A 68 19.20 -13.49 -12.10
N GLY A 69 18.68 -12.84 -11.06
CA GLY A 69 19.44 -12.42 -9.89
C GLY A 69 20.42 -11.27 -10.15
N LYS A 70 20.23 -10.48 -11.21
CA LYS A 70 21.05 -9.29 -11.47
C LYS A 70 20.61 -8.12 -10.57
N GLY A 71 21.58 -7.33 -10.12
CA GLY A 71 21.32 -6.05 -9.45
C GLY A 71 20.75 -5.01 -10.41
N VAL A 72 19.63 -4.41 -10.05
CA VAL A 72 18.87 -3.45 -10.89
C VAL A 72 18.44 -2.19 -10.15
N THR A 73 18.91 -2.02 -8.92
CA THR A 73 18.50 -0.99 -7.97
C THR A 73 18.58 0.42 -8.57
N CYS A 74 19.71 0.79 -9.17
CA CYS A 74 19.86 2.12 -9.76
C CYS A 74 18.94 2.35 -10.97
N ALA A 75 18.65 1.30 -11.73
CA ALA A 75 17.70 1.39 -12.83
C ALA A 75 16.25 1.49 -12.33
N ARG A 76 15.88 0.80 -11.25
CA ARG A 76 14.57 0.90 -10.59
C ARG A 76 14.37 2.28 -9.96
N GLN A 77 15.37 2.81 -9.25
CA GLN A 77 15.40 4.17 -8.70
C GLN A 77 15.16 5.22 -9.80
N ALA A 78 15.96 5.17 -10.88
CA ALA A 78 15.81 6.09 -11.99
C ALA A 78 14.44 5.97 -12.70
N LEU A 79 13.89 4.76 -12.82
CA LEU A 79 12.56 4.54 -13.40
C LEU A 79 11.44 5.13 -12.53
N ASN A 80 11.50 4.88 -11.22
CA ASN A 80 10.51 5.36 -10.27
C ASN A 80 10.53 6.90 -10.19
N GLU A 81 11.72 7.49 -10.09
CA GLU A 81 11.87 8.95 -10.10
C GLU A 81 11.36 9.56 -11.42
N LEU A 82 11.68 8.95 -12.56
CA LEU A 82 11.23 9.46 -13.87
C LEU A 82 9.70 9.49 -13.95
N ARG A 83 9.03 8.42 -13.50
CA ARG A 83 7.56 8.35 -13.47
C ARG A 83 6.98 9.45 -12.61
N TRP A 84 7.52 9.64 -11.40
CA TRP A 84 7.08 10.72 -10.52
C TRP A 84 7.30 12.09 -11.17
N ARG A 85 8.48 12.38 -11.70
CA ARG A 85 8.77 13.68 -12.33
C ARG A 85 7.82 14.00 -13.48
N ILE A 86 7.55 13.02 -14.36
CA ILE A 86 6.64 13.19 -15.50
C ILE A 86 5.20 13.44 -15.05
N ASN A 87 4.76 12.74 -13.99
CA ASN A 87 3.35 12.72 -13.60
C ASN A 87 2.97 13.77 -12.55
N SER A 88 3.95 14.25 -11.78
CA SER A 88 3.73 15.01 -10.55
C SER A 88 4.56 16.29 -10.48
N THR A 89 5.24 16.70 -11.55
CA THR A 89 6.02 17.95 -11.56
C THR A 89 5.92 18.68 -12.90
N THR A 90 6.27 19.96 -12.89
CA THR A 90 6.47 20.76 -14.11
C THR A 90 7.94 20.83 -14.57
N ASP A 91 8.87 20.22 -13.82
CA ASP A 91 10.32 20.32 -14.07
C ASP A 91 10.79 19.34 -15.16
N ALA A 92 10.55 19.73 -16.41
CA ALA A 92 10.95 18.96 -17.59
C ALA A 92 12.49 18.78 -17.69
N ALA A 93 13.27 19.71 -17.14
CA ALA A 93 14.73 19.63 -17.19
C ALA A 93 15.25 18.49 -16.32
N SER A 94 14.83 18.42 -15.05
CA SER A 94 15.22 17.33 -14.15
C SER A 94 14.64 15.98 -14.60
N ALA A 95 13.42 15.99 -15.16
CA ALA A 95 12.84 14.79 -15.75
C ALA A 95 13.69 14.25 -16.93
N ARG A 96 14.21 15.14 -17.78
CA ARG A 96 15.11 14.76 -18.89
C ARG A 96 16.44 14.20 -18.39
N VAL A 97 17.04 14.81 -17.37
CA VAL A 97 18.26 14.29 -16.73
C VAL A 97 18.01 12.87 -16.19
N THR A 98 16.86 12.66 -15.57
CA THR A 98 16.44 11.35 -15.02
C THR A 98 16.22 10.31 -16.12
N LEU A 99 15.60 10.70 -17.25
CA LEU A 99 15.45 9.83 -18.41
C LEU A 99 16.79 9.37 -18.97
N GLU A 100 17.77 10.27 -19.09
CA GLU A 100 19.11 9.92 -19.55
C GLU A 100 19.84 9.01 -18.56
N ARG A 101 19.64 9.21 -17.25
CA ARG A 101 20.15 8.30 -16.21
C ARG A 101 19.55 6.91 -16.35
N LEU A 102 18.23 6.81 -16.54
CA LEU A 102 17.55 5.52 -16.77
C LEU A 102 18.08 4.83 -18.03
N LYS A 103 18.21 5.54 -19.16
CA LYS A 103 18.75 4.97 -20.41
C LYS A 103 20.14 4.35 -20.18
N ARG A 104 21.04 5.04 -19.48
CA ARG A 104 22.39 4.53 -19.14
C ARG A 104 22.32 3.29 -18.25
N ALA A 105 21.50 3.32 -17.20
CA ALA A 105 21.33 2.19 -16.29
C ALA A 105 20.78 0.95 -17.01
N LEU A 106 19.83 1.12 -17.95
CA LEU A 106 19.30 0.03 -18.75
C LEU A 106 20.35 -0.56 -19.72
N THR A 107 21.24 0.26 -20.28
CA THR A 107 22.36 -0.23 -21.08
C THR A 107 23.28 -1.13 -20.25
N ASP A 108 23.56 -0.74 -19.01
CA ASP A 108 24.37 -1.55 -18.09
C ASP A 108 23.68 -2.88 -17.74
N VAL A 109 22.41 -2.85 -17.30
CA VAL A 109 21.64 -4.06 -16.98
C VAL A 109 21.58 -5.05 -18.16
N ALA A 110 21.47 -4.55 -19.38
CA ALA A 110 21.44 -5.35 -20.61
C ALA A 110 22.79 -6.01 -20.94
N SER A 111 23.91 -5.50 -20.42
CA SER A 111 25.24 -6.08 -20.63
C SER A 111 25.36 -7.45 -19.94
N PRO A 112 26.03 -8.45 -20.55
CA PRO A 112 26.22 -9.77 -19.93
C PRO A 112 26.87 -9.72 -18.54
N HIS A 113 27.76 -8.75 -18.32
CA HIS A 113 28.47 -8.53 -17.05
C HIS A 113 28.03 -7.28 -16.29
N GLY A 114 27.00 -6.59 -16.78
CA GLY A 114 26.47 -5.40 -16.10
C GLY A 114 25.35 -5.75 -15.12
N GLY A 115 24.80 -4.71 -14.51
CA GLY A 115 24.00 -4.78 -13.29
C GLY A 115 24.81 -4.29 -12.10
N ASP A 116 24.09 -3.83 -11.06
CA ASP A 116 24.71 -3.22 -9.90
C ASP A 116 25.61 -4.24 -9.17
N ALA A 117 26.90 -3.89 -9.01
CA ALA A 117 27.87 -4.72 -8.29
C ALA A 117 27.52 -4.86 -6.79
N ASN A 118 26.78 -3.88 -6.25
CA ASN A 118 26.18 -3.90 -4.93
C ASN A 118 24.69 -3.60 -5.10
N ILE A 119 23.82 -4.52 -4.71
CA ILE A 119 22.36 -4.36 -4.85
C ILE A 119 21.84 -3.23 -3.94
N LEU A 120 22.58 -2.82 -2.90
CA LEU A 120 22.20 -1.77 -1.96
C LEU A 120 23.38 -0.82 -1.65
N PRO A 121 23.78 0.07 -2.55
CA PRO A 121 24.87 1.02 -2.29
C PRO A 121 24.39 2.18 -1.40
N GLN A 122 25.20 2.59 -0.42
CA GLN A 122 24.95 3.82 0.32
C GLN A 122 25.55 5.04 -0.38
N ASP A 123 24.82 6.15 -0.40
CA ASP A 123 25.35 7.46 -0.79
C ASP A 123 26.16 8.12 0.34
N ALA A 124 26.68 9.33 0.08
CA ALA A 124 27.50 10.07 1.04
C ALA A 124 26.74 10.49 2.32
N GLU A 125 25.41 10.53 2.27
CA GLU A 125 24.53 10.85 3.39
C GLU A 125 24.04 9.59 4.11
N GLY A 126 24.47 8.41 3.65
CA GLY A 126 24.12 7.11 4.20
C GLY A 126 22.78 6.56 3.72
N SER A 127 22.14 7.18 2.73
CA SER A 127 20.91 6.65 2.11
C SER A 127 21.21 5.49 1.18
N TYR A 128 20.32 4.50 1.09
CA TYR A 128 20.34 3.44 0.07
C TYR A 128 19.70 3.86 -1.27
N GLY A 129 19.11 5.05 -1.35
CA GLY A 129 18.63 5.71 -2.56
C GLY A 129 19.72 6.45 -3.35
N GLY A 130 20.91 5.86 -3.51
CA GLY A 130 22.06 6.58 -4.06
C GLY A 130 21.93 7.01 -5.52
N CYS A 131 20.98 6.43 -6.25
CA CYS A 131 20.65 6.83 -7.62
C CYS A 131 19.40 7.73 -7.71
N ASP A 132 18.77 8.08 -6.58
CA ASP A 132 17.70 9.07 -6.53
C ASP A 132 18.23 10.50 -6.38
N GLY A 133 17.58 11.44 -7.06
CA GLY A 133 17.79 12.87 -6.90
C GLY A 133 16.99 13.47 -5.75
N GLU A 134 15.83 12.90 -5.42
CA GLU A 134 14.91 13.46 -4.43
C GLU A 134 15.06 12.83 -3.04
N TRP A 135 14.95 13.67 -2.02
CA TRP A 135 15.11 13.24 -0.62
C TRP A 135 14.07 12.21 -0.17
N PHE A 136 12.81 12.37 -0.55
CA PHE A 136 11.76 11.45 -0.10
C PHE A 136 11.89 10.07 -0.78
N LEU A 137 12.44 10.00 -1.99
CA LEU A 137 12.75 8.74 -2.67
C LEU A 137 13.90 8.03 -1.94
N LYS A 138 14.97 8.76 -1.60
CA LYS A 138 16.03 8.27 -0.71
C LYS A 138 15.52 7.68 0.60
N LEU A 139 14.55 8.37 1.21
CA LEU A 139 13.89 7.89 2.43
C LEU A 139 13.12 6.58 2.18
N GLY A 140 12.35 6.50 1.09
CA GLY A 140 11.62 5.29 0.69
C GLY A 140 12.55 4.10 0.46
N ASP A 141 13.61 4.32 -0.31
CA ASP A 141 14.58 3.31 -0.73
C ASP A 141 15.53 2.87 0.39
N SER A 142 15.62 3.65 1.47
CA SER A 142 16.31 3.25 2.70
C SER A 142 15.37 2.61 3.74
N GLY A 143 14.08 2.46 3.41
CA GLY A 143 13.03 2.14 4.36
C GLY A 143 13.26 0.79 5.06
N ASP A 144 13.66 -0.24 4.33
CA ASP A 144 13.83 -1.59 4.88
C ASP A 144 15.02 -1.66 5.85
N GLU A 145 16.12 -0.99 5.55
CA GLU A 145 17.33 -0.93 6.38
C GLU A 145 17.14 -0.04 7.60
N LEU A 146 16.37 1.05 7.45
CA LEU A 146 15.94 1.91 8.54
C LEU A 146 15.02 1.15 9.52
N LEU A 147 14.28 0.16 9.03
CA LEU A 147 13.26 -0.58 9.78
C LEU A 147 13.68 -2.00 10.19
N ASP A 148 14.93 -2.39 9.93
CA ASP A 148 15.49 -3.66 10.38
C ASP A 148 15.41 -3.72 11.93
N PRO A 149 14.77 -4.74 12.52
CA PRO A 149 14.67 -4.87 13.98
C PRO A 149 16.03 -5.02 14.68
N ARG A 150 17.09 -5.36 13.94
CA ARG A 150 18.47 -5.41 14.45
C ARG A 150 19.14 -4.03 14.48
N GLY A 151 18.43 -2.98 14.06
CA GLY A 151 18.93 -1.62 13.94
C GLY A 151 19.65 -1.37 12.62
N TRP A 152 20.10 -0.14 12.43
CA TRP A 152 20.80 0.30 11.23
C TRP A 152 22.12 -0.45 11.03
N ARG A 153 22.25 -1.12 9.88
CA ARG A 153 23.44 -1.90 9.51
C ARG A 153 24.30 -1.23 8.45
N GLY A 154 23.92 -0.02 8.01
CA GLY A 154 24.68 0.77 7.07
C GLY A 154 26.07 1.11 7.60
N LYS A 155 27.06 1.12 6.70
CA LYS A 155 28.45 1.53 6.97
C LYS A 155 28.54 3.01 7.31
N LEU A 156 27.66 3.82 6.71
CA LEU A 156 27.56 5.26 6.96
C LEU A 156 26.32 5.57 7.82
N PRO A 157 26.38 6.57 8.72
CA PRO A 157 25.21 7.01 9.48
C PRO A 157 24.14 7.62 8.54
N PRO A 158 22.83 7.48 8.85
CA PRO A 158 21.73 7.93 7.98
C PRO A 158 21.48 9.45 8.11
N ARG A 159 22.48 10.26 7.77
CA ARG A 159 22.45 11.73 7.90
C ARG A 159 21.40 12.40 7.01
N PHE A 160 20.94 11.74 5.96
CA PHE A 160 19.81 12.25 5.19
C PHE A 160 18.56 12.49 6.07
N LEU A 161 18.43 11.85 7.24
CA LEU A 161 17.35 12.11 8.20
C LEU A 161 17.46 13.47 8.93
N ASP A 162 18.59 14.18 8.84
CA ASP A 162 18.82 15.46 9.53
C ASP A 162 17.73 16.50 9.21
N ARG A 163 17.13 16.44 8.01
CA ARG A 163 16.02 17.30 7.57
C ARG A 163 14.80 17.25 8.49
N VAL A 164 14.56 16.13 9.16
CA VAL A 164 13.39 15.88 10.03
C VAL A 164 13.80 15.42 11.43
N ALA A 165 15.05 15.70 11.84
CA ALA A 165 15.66 15.15 13.06
C ALA A 165 15.19 15.79 14.38
N THR A 166 14.21 16.69 14.36
CA THR A 166 13.52 17.23 15.54
C THR A 166 12.00 17.11 15.40
N PRO A 167 11.23 17.05 16.51
CA PRO A 167 9.76 17.03 16.44
C PRO A 167 9.20 18.21 15.64
N ALA A 168 9.76 19.42 15.84
CA ALA A 168 9.34 20.61 15.11
C ALA A 168 9.62 20.52 13.61
N SER A 169 10.81 20.07 13.19
CA SER A 169 11.14 19.89 11.77
C SER A 169 10.29 18.79 11.12
N LEU A 170 9.98 17.72 11.85
CA LEU A 170 9.09 16.66 11.36
C LEU A 170 7.69 17.21 11.11
N SER A 171 7.10 17.88 12.09
CA SER A 171 5.75 18.47 11.95
C SER A 171 5.69 19.51 10.84
N ALA A 172 6.69 20.40 10.75
CA ALA A 172 6.76 21.40 9.69
C ALA A 172 6.86 20.76 8.29
N TYR A 173 7.66 19.70 8.16
CA TYR A 173 7.78 18.96 6.92
C TYR A 173 6.46 18.27 6.53
N LEU A 174 5.84 17.52 7.44
CA LEU A 174 4.57 16.82 7.18
C LEU A 174 3.43 17.79 6.87
N ALA A 175 3.34 18.91 7.59
CA ALA A 175 2.34 19.94 7.34
C ALA A 175 2.53 20.63 5.97
N LYS A 176 3.78 20.72 5.48
CA LYS A 176 4.05 21.28 4.15
C LYS A 176 3.53 20.36 3.04
N ILE A 177 3.79 19.06 3.12
CA ILE A 177 3.53 18.12 2.03
C ILE A 177 2.12 17.52 2.06
N VAL A 178 1.27 17.91 3.00
CA VAL A 178 -0.11 17.40 3.09
C VAL A 178 -1.09 18.17 2.21
N VAL A 179 -0.70 19.41 1.86
CA VAL A 179 -1.46 20.28 0.95
C VAL A 179 -0.57 20.65 -0.22
N SER A 180 -0.96 20.20 -1.41
CA SER A 180 -0.32 20.57 -2.66
C SER A 180 -0.99 21.80 -3.28
N ASP A 181 -0.19 22.72 -3.79
CA ASP A 181 -0.62 23.78 -4.72
C ASP A 181 0.14 23.61 -6.05
N PRO A 182 -0.34 22.71 -6.93
CA PRO A 182 0.38 22.37 -8.16
C PRO A 182 0.58 23.55 -9.10
N GLU A 183 -0.32 24.53 -9.08
CA GLU A 183 -0.23 25.74 -9.92
C GLU A 183 0.91 26.65 -9.44
N ALA A 184 0.99 26.90 -8.13
CA ALA A 184 2.00 27.80 -7.57
C ALA A 184 3.37 27.13 -7.43
N GLU A 185 3.42 25.86 -7.01
CA GLU A 185 4.66 25.16 -6.67
C GLU A 185 5.20 24.33 -7.83
N GLY A 186 4.35 23.99 -8.80
CA GLY A 186 4.73 23.15 -9.93
C GLY A 186 5.03 21.69 -9.54
N VAL A 187 4.51 21.23 -8.39
CA VAL A 187 4.67 19.87 -7.87
C VAL A 187 3.38 19.40 -7.20
N ASP A 188 3.07 18.12 -7.42
CA ASP A 188 2.09 17.35 -6.66
C ASP A 188 2.85 16.51 -5.61
N HIS A 189 2.61 16.81 -4.34
CA HIS A 189 3.27 16.17 -3.20
C HIS A 189 2.70 14.81 -2.84
N ARG A 190 1.64 14.31 -3.50
CA ARG A 190 0.97 13.05 -3.14
C ARG A 190 1.94 11.87 -2.99
N LYS A 191 2.90 11.75 -3.90
CA LYS A 191 3.93 10.69 -3.85
C LYS A 191 4.91 10.90 -2.69
N GLU A 192 5.33 12.14 -2.45
CA GLU A 192 6.20 12.52 -1.34
C GLU A 192 5.51 12.28 0.01
N LEU A 193 4.23 12.67 0.13
CA LEU A 193 3.38 12.42 1.30
C LEU A 193 3.27 10.92 1.58
N ASN A 194 2.91 10.12 0.57
CA ASN A 194 2.73 8.68 0.76
C ASN A 194 4.03 7.98 1.20
N VAL A 195 5.13 8.20 0.49
CA VAL A 195 6.42 7.58 0.83
C VAL A 195 6.91 8.05 2.19
N SER A 196 6.87 9.36 2.45
CA SER A 196 7.40 9.92 3.69
C SER A 196 6.61 9.48 4.90
N THR A 197 5.28 9.57 4.86
CA THR A 197 4.44 9.13 5.97
C THR A 197 4.54 7.62 6.17
N GLY A 198 4.65 6.85 5.08
CA GLY A 198 4.87 5.40 5.14
C GLY A 198 6.12 5.01 5.92
N VAL A 199 7.26 5.68 5.72
CA VAL A 199 8.51 5.39 6.44
C VAL A 199 8.55 6.05 7.82
N LEU A 200 8.26 7.35 7.90
CA LEU A 200 8.41 8.13 9.13
C LEU A 200 7.44 7.68 10.23
N SER A 201 6.21 7.30 9.88
CA SER A 201 5.25 6.75 10.85
C SER A 201 5.83 5.53 11.56
N ARG A 202 6.42 4.58 10.82
CA ARG A 202 7.00 3.37 11.40
C ARG A 202 8.22 3.68 12.24
N LEU A 203 9.10 4.56 11.79
CA LEU A 203 10.27 4.98 12.57
C LEU A 203 9.86 5.61 13.90
N VAL A 204 8.98 6.60 13.85
CA VAL A 204 8.49 7.30 15.05
C VAL A 204 7.76 6.34 15.99
N LEU A 205 6.82 5.54 15.47
CA LEU A 205 6.00 4.66 16.30
C LEU A 205 6.80 3.50 16.92
N ARG A 206 7.83 2.98 16.23
CA ARG A 206 8.74 1.94 16.75
C ARG A 206 9.76 2.48 17.77
N GLY A 207 9.92 3.81 17.89
CA GLY A 207 10.82 4.43 18.86
C GLY A 207 12.19 4.83 18.28
N GLY A 208 12.29 4.94 16.96
CA GLY A 208 13.44 5.50 16.27
C GLY A 208 14.50 4.50 15.81
N VAL A 209 15.55 5.05 15.21
CA VAL A 209 16.68 4.31 14.63
C VAL A 209 17.95 5.15 14.72
N SER A 210 19.08 4.53 15.11
CA SER A 210 20.38 5.21 15.16
C SER A 210 20.40 6.56 15.90
N GLY A 211 19.60 6.68 16.97
CA GLY A 211 19.45 7.93 17.73
C GLY A 211 18.38 8.87 17.21
N TYR A 212 17.99 8.80 15.93
CA TYR A 212 16.89 9.57 15.36
C TYR A 212 15.53 9.09 15.89
N PHE A 213 14.60 10.02 16.07
CA PHE A 213 13.21 9.75 16.48
C PHE A 213 13.04 9.04 17.85
N THR A 214 14.08 9.03 18.69
CA THR A 214 14.07 8.36 20.00
C THR A 214 13.37 9.19 21.09
N ASN A 215 13.29 10.52 20.92
CA ASN A 215 12.57 11.40 21.85
C ASN A 215 11.05 11.11 21.79
N PRO A 216 10.37 10.83 22.92
CA PRO A 216 8.92 10.61 22.95
C PRO A 216 8.07 11.71 22.29
N GLU A 217 8.55 12.96 22.27
CA GLU A 217 7.86 14.08 21.62
C GLU A 217 7.60 13.86 20.13
N PHE A 218 8.41 13.03 19.45
CA PHE A 218 8.12 12.65 18.06
C PHE A 218 6.80 11.90 17.93
N LYS A 219 6.50 10.98 18.86
CA LYS A 219 5.23 10.24 18.85
C LYS A 219 4.07 11.19 19.08
N THR A 220 4.19 12.11 20.05
CA THR A 220 3.18 13.13 20.32
C THR A 220 2.93 14.02 19.11
N ALA A 221 3.99 14.54 18.49
CA ALA A 221 3.91 15.38 17.31
C ALA A 221 3.27 14.64 16.12
N PHE A 222 3.64 13.38 15.91
CA PHE A 222 3.10 12.57 14.83
C PHE A 222 1.63 12.20 15.05
N THR A 223 1.24 11.81 16.27
CA THR A 223 -0.17 11.51 16.59
C THR A 223 -1.06 12.75 16.42
N ALA A 224 -0.62 13.92 16.89
CA ALA A 224 -1.35 15.17 16.68
C ALA A 224 -1.51 15.51 15.19
N PHE A 225 -0.48 15.26 14.37
CA PHE A 225 -0.58 15.40 12.93
C PHE A 225 -1.65 14.47 12.32
N LEU A 226 -1.64 13.17 12.67
CA LEU A 226 -2.64 12.22 12.17
C LEU A 226 -4.07 12.64 12.52
N GLU A 227 -4.31 13.05 13.76
CA GLU A 227 -5.62 13.51 14.22
C GLU A 227 -6.12 14.74 13.45
N SER A 228 -5.22 15.66 13.09
CA SER A 228 -5.56 16.86 12.32
C SER A 228 -5.80 16.59 10.83
N TRP A 229 -5.25 15.49 10.31
CA TRP A 229 -5.21 15.19 8.88
C TRP A 229 -6.28 14.20 8.43
N GLN A 230 -6.70 13.26 9.28
CA GLN A 230 -7.77 12.32 8.91
C GLN A 230 -9.06 13.09 8.59
N ASP A 231 -9.65 12.85 7.42
CA ASP A 231 -10.89 13.50 7.06
C ASP A 231 -12.07 12.82 7.76
N PRO A 232 -12.82 13.51 8.64
CA PRO A 232 -13.89 12.87 9.41
C PRO A 232 -15.12 12.50 8.57
N ILE A 233 -15.27 13.06 7.36
CA ILE A 233 -16.40 12.79 6.47
C ILE A 233 -16.20 11.45 5.77
N THR A 234 -15.02 11.24 5.19
CA THR A 234 -14.70 10.02 4.45
C THR A 234 -14.04 8.95 5.32
N GLY A 235 -13.47 9.35 6.46
CA GLY A 235 -12.59 8.53 7.29
C GLY A 235 -11.21 8.29 6.67
N PHE A 236 -10.94 8.79 5.48
CA PHE A 236 -9.69 8.56 4.76
C PHE A 236 -8.60 9.56 5.13
N PHE A 237 -7.37 9.15 4.87
CA PHE A 237 -6.23 10.05 4.69
C PHE A 237 -5.99 10.25 3.19
N GLY A 238 -5.36 11.36 2.83
CA GLY A 238 -5.01 11.65 1.44
C GLY A 238 -4.33 13.00 1.29
N GLU A 239 -3.83 13.26 0.10
CA GLU A 239 -3.34 14.59 -0.27
C GLU A 239 -4.52 15.56 -0.35
N TRP A 240 -4.31 16.79 0.12
CA TRP A 240 -5.25 17.86 -0.10
C TRP A 240 -4.69 18.81 -1.16
N TYR A 241 -5.54 19.44 -1.95
CA TYR A 241 -5.12 20.30 -3.04
C TYR A 241 -5.74 21.68 -2.87
N LEU A 242 -4.93 22.71 -3.11
CA LEU A 242 -5.44 24.06 -3.34
C LEU A 242 -5.70 24.24 -4.82
N ASP A 243 -6.96 24.47 -5.15
CA ASP A 243 -7.44 24.76 -6.50
C ASP A 243 -8.18 26.10 -6.45
N HIS A 244 -7.62 27.14 -7.07
CA HIS A 244 -8.16 28.52 -7.03
C HIS A 244 -8.51 29.01 -5.60
N GLY A 245 -7.70 28.63 -4.61
CA GLY A 245 -7.90 28.97 -3.19
C GLY A 245 -8.92 28.10 -2.44
N HIS A 246 -9.51 27.10 -3.10
CA HIS A 246 -10.39 26.11 -2.48
C HIS A 246 -9.61 24.85 -2.13
N LEU A 247 -9.81 24.35 -0.91
CA LEU A 247 -9.20 23.12 -0.45
C LEU A 247 -10.04 21.92 -0.87
N ILE A 248 -9.44 21.03 -1.66
CA ILE A 248 -10.02 19.77 -2.12
C ILE A 248 -9.33 18.63 -1.37
N LYS A 249 -10.08 17.85 -0.60
CA LYS A 249 -9.55 16.67 0.08
C LYS A 249 -9.78 15.42 -0.76
N THR A 250 -8.75 14.59 -0.93
CA THR A 250 -8.87 13.31 -1.63
C THR A 250 -8.92 12.13 -0.66
N SER A 251 -9.49 11.01 -1.10
CA SER A 251 -9.50 9.74 -0.37
C SER A 251 -8.46 8.81 -1.00
N ASP A 252 -7.27 8.74 -0.41
CA ASP A 252 -6.15 7.96 -0.97
C ASP A 252 -6.03 6.58 -0.31
N LEU A 253 -6.18 5.52 -1.10
CA LEU A 253 -6.14 4.14 -0.62
C LEU A 253 -4.81 3.79 0.05
N SER A 254 -3.68 4.06 -0.62
CA SER A 254 -2.37 3.63 -0.16
C SER A 254 -1.93 4.39 1.09
N VAL A 255 -2.20 5.70 1.12
CA VAL A 255 -1.91 6.53 2.30
C VAL A 255 -2.75 6.08 3.49
N THR A 256 -4.04 5.84 3.28
CA THR A 256 -4.96 5.36 4.33
C THR A 256 -4.54 4.00 4.86
N PHE A 257 -4.18 3.07 3.96
CA PHE A 257 -3.62 1.77 4.32
C PHE A 257 -2.38 1.92 5.20
N HIS A 258 -1.39 2.74 4.80
CA HIS A 258 -0.19 2.95 5.60
C HIS A 258 -0.51 3.46 7.01
N MET A 259 -1.38 4.47 7.14
CA MET A 259 -1.71 5.02 8.44
C MET A 259 -2.46 4.03 9.32
N ALA A 260 -3.46 3.33 8.77
CA ALA A 260 -4.20 2.30 9.50
C ALA A 260 -3.28 1.15 9.93
N ARG A 261 -2.49 0.59 9.01
CA ARG A 261 -1.62 -0.56 9.28
C ARG A 261 -0.54 -0.23 10.31
N TYR A 262 0.16 0.89 10.15
CA TYR A 262 1.31 1.21 11.01
C TYR A 262 0.90 1.71 12.40
N THR A 263 -0.31 2.25 12.55
CA THR A 263 -0.90 2.54 13.86
C THR A 263 -1.54 1.32 14.52
N LYS A 264 -1.64 0.18 13.80
CA LYS A 264 -2.34 -1.06 14.21
C LYS A 264 -3.84 -0.82 14.42
N GLY A 265 -4.45 -0.12 13.46
CA GLY A 265 -5.86 0.21 13.43
C GLY A 265 -6.29 1.32 14.41
N ARG A 266 -5.34 1.98 15.07
CA ARG A 266 -5.60 3.09 16.00
C ARG A 266 -5.76 4.42 15.25
N ILE A 267 -6.77 4.45 14.39
CA ILE A 267 -7.26 5.63 13.67
C ILE A 267 -8.75 5.84 14.00
N GLY A 268 -9.28 7.01 13.67
CA GLY A 268 -10.70 7.34 13.87
C GLY A 268 -11.59 6.86 12.71
N HIS A 269 -12.89 7.17 12.81
CA HIS A 269 -13.84 7.18 11.69
C HIS A 269 -13.95 5.86 10.89
N TRP A 270 -13.83 4.71 11.57
CA TRP A 270 -13.90 3.40 10.91
C TRP A 270 -15.20 3.17 10.11
N PRO A 271 -16.41 3.46 10.64
CA PRO A 271 -17.63 3.27 9.86
C PRO A 271 -17.62 4.09 8.56
N GLU A 272 -17.23 5.35 8.61
CA GLU A 272 -17.13 6.25 7.46
C GLU A 272 -16.06 5.79 6.45
N LEU A 273 -14.90 5.35 6.97
CA LEU A 273 -13.82 4.77 6.17
C LEU A 273 -14.32 3.55 5.40
N ILE A 274 -15.04 2.63 6.05
CA ILE A 274 -15.53 1.42 5.36
C ILE A 274 -16.61 1.75 4.32
N ASP A 275 -17.50 2.70 4.61
CA ASP A 275 -18.49 3.17 3.64
C ASP A 275 -17.80 3.77 2.40
N THR A 276 -16.81 4.64 2.61
CA THR A 276 -16.01 5.22 1.51
C THR A 276 -15.22 4.17 0.75
N LEU A 277 -14.55 3.25 1.44
CA LEU A 277 -13.72 2.21 0.84
C LEU A 277 -14.54 1.32 -0.10
N LEU A 278 -15.74 0.90 0.33
CA LEU A 278 -16.67 0.14 -0.49
C LEU A 278 -17.22 0.96 -1.66
N ALA A 279 -17.45 2.26 -1.48
CA ALA A 279 -17.97 3.13 -2.52
C ALA A 279 -16.97 3.37 -3.66
N ILE A 280 -15.66 3.38 -3.37
CA ILE A 280 -14.59 3.62 -4.37
C ILE A 280 -14.07 2.34 -5.06
N LYS A 281 -14.68 1.18 -4.81
CA LYS A 281 -14.14 -0.14 -5.20
C LYS A 281 -13.87 -0.33 -6.70
N ASP A 282 -14.65 0.35 -7.55
CA ASP A 282 -14.55 0.22 -9.01
C ASP A 282 -13.88 1.46 -9.64
N ARG A 283 -13.16 2.27 -8.84
CA ARG A 283 -12.51 3.50 -9.30
C ARG A 283 -11.00 3.34 -9.51
N PRO A 284 -10.39 4.24 -10.29
CA PRO A 284 -8.94 4.24 -10.49
C PRO A 284 -8.18 4.54 -9.19
N TYR A 285 -7.10 3.81 -8.98
CA TYR A 285 -6.08 4.10 -7.99
C TYR A 285 -5.45 5.49 -8.27
N PRO A 286 -5.14 6.30 -7.23
CA PRO A 286 -5.20 5.98 -5.80
C PRO A 286 -6.52 6.28 -5.09
N GLN A 287 -7.48 6.91 -5.76
CA GLN A 287 -8.80 7.24 -5.22
C GLN A 287 -9.82 6.11 -5.42
N GLY A 288 -9.32 4.88 -5.51
CA GLY A 288 -10.03 3.66 -5.84
C GLY A 288 -9.10 2.46 -5.82
N TRP A 289 -9.63 1.27 -6.10
CA TRP A 289 -8.89 0.01 -5.95
C TRP A 289 -8.19 -0.44 -7.23
N LEU A 290 -8.57 0.10 -8.38
CA LEU A 290 -8.19 -0.45 -9.68
C LEU A 290 -7.01 0.30 -10.29
N ASP A 291 -5.95 -0.42 -10.65
CA ASP A 291 -4.91 0.09 -11.56
C ASP A 291 -5.45 0.12 -13.01
N SER A 292 -4.64 0.60 -13.94
CA SER A 292 -4.95 0.72 -15.36
C SER A 292 -5.39 -0.58 -16.05
N ASP A 293 -4.97 -1.73 -15.54
CA ASP A 293 -5.34 -3.08 -16.01
C ASP A 293 -6.32 -3.83 -15.07
N GLY A 294 -6.81 -3.16 -14.03
CA GLY A 294 -7.83 -3.69 -13.11
C GLY A 294 -7.30 -3.94 -11.70
N MET A 295 -7.72 -5.04 -11.07
CA MET A 295 -7.25 -5.41 -9.73
C MET A 295 -5.75 -5.75 -9.75
N THR A 296 -5.09 -5.57 -8.61
CA THR A 296 -3.71 -6.00 -8.38
C THR A 296 -3.61 -6.69 -7.02
N ASN A 297 -2.64 -7.57 -6.81
CA ASN A 297 -2.44 -8.17 -5.48
C ASN A 297 -2.08 -7.10 -4.44
N HIS A 298 -1.39 -6.05 -4.85
CA HIS A 298 -1.01 -4.92 -4.00
C HIS A 298 -2.25 -4.20 -3.46
N ASN A 299 -3.13 -3.73 -4.35
CA ASN A 299 -4.33 -3.01 -3.93
C ASN A 299 -5.30 -3.94 -3.20
N ASN A 300 -5.40 -5.21 -3.60
CA ASN A 300 -6.20 -6.21 -2.89
C ASN A 300 -5.68 -6.43 -1.46
N TYR A 301 -4.37 -6.44 -1.26
CA TYR A 301 -3.77 -6.51 0.05
C TYR A 301 -4.11 -5.28 0.89
N ASP A 302 -3.95 -4.08 0.33
CA ASP A 302 -4.25 -2.82 1.04
C ASP A 302 -5.70 -2.78 1.52
N VAL A 303 -6.64 -3.12 0.63
CA VAL A 303 -8.08 -3.18 0.92
C VAL A 303 -8.40 -4.26 1.96
N ALA A 304 -7.86 -5.47 1.80
CA ALA A 304 -8.10 -6.57 2.74
C ALA A 304 -7.57 -6.30 4.14
N GLU A 305 -6.43 -5.64 4.26
CA GLU A 305 -5.87 -5.20 5.55
C GLU A 305 -6.78 -4.17 6.20
N LEU A 306 -7.25 -3.16 5.45
CA LEU A 306 -8.20 -2.16 5.98
C LEU A 306 -9.49 -2.82 6.47
N PHE A 307 -10.01 -3.81 5.73
CA PHE A 307 -11.16 -4.59 6.18
C PHE A 307 -10.88 -5.39 7.45
N SER A 308 -9.71 -6.02 7.55
CA SER A 308 -9.30 -6.79 8.72
C SER A 308 -9.21 -5.90 9.97
N LEU A 309 -8.51 -4.76 9.86
CA LEU A 309 -8.34 -3.81 10.95
C LEU A 309 -9.68 -3.16 11.37
N GLY A 310 -10.55 -2.86 10.41
CA GLY A 310 -11.85 -2.25 10.65
C GLY A 310 -12.95 -3.23 11.10
N TRP A 311 -12.73 -4.55 11.02
CA TRP A 311 -13.80 -5.56 11.13
C TRP A 311 -14.64 -5.45 12.41
N SER A 312 -14.01 -5.17 13.55
CA SER A 312 -14.69 -5.00 14.84
C SER A 312 -15.54 -3.74 14.92
N HIS A 313 -15.28 -2.75 14.07
CA HIS A 313 -15.99 -1.47 14.00
C HIS A 313 -17.10 -1.46 12.94
N MET A 314 -17.10 -2.44 12.03
CA MET A 314 -18.09 -2.54 10.96
C MET A 314 -19.48 -2.88 11.47
N ARG A 315 -20.47 -2.25 10.84
CA ARG A 315 -21.88 -2.67 10.89
C ARG A 315 -22.08 -3.97 10.11
N GLU A 316 -23.23 -4.64 10.31
CA GLU A 316 -23.47 -5.92 9.65
C GLU A 316 -23.62 -5.80 8.13
N ASP A 317 -24.24 -4.73 7.63
CA ASP A 317 -24.33 -4.43 6.20
C ASP A 317 -22.94 -4.26 5.57
N GLN A 318 -22.03 -3.56 6.26
CA GLN A 318 -20.65 -3.39 5.84
C GLN A 318 -19.89 -4.72 5.81
N ARG A 319 -20.06 -5.57 6.83
CA ARG A 319 -19.45 -6.90 6.85
C ARG A 319 -19.99 -7.77 5.72
N ALA A 320 -21.29 -7.73 5.44
CA ALA A 320 -21.89 -8.47 4.34
C ALA A 320 -21.30 -8.03 2.97
N ALA A 321 -21.20 -6.73 2.72
CA ALA A 321 -20.56 -6.19 1.52
C ALA A 321 -19.06 -6.55 1.44
N THR A 322 -18.35 -6.43 2.56
CA THR A 322 -16.92 -6.77 2.68
C THR A 322 -16.65 -8.23 2.31
N ARG A 323 -17.49 -9.17 2.77
CA ARG A 323 -17.35 -10.60 2.42
C ARG A 323 -17.45 -10.84 0.91
N ILE A 324 -18.36 -10.12 0.24
CA ILE A 324 -18.54 -10.21 -1.21
C ILE A 324 -17.27 -9.74 -1.92
N GLU A 325 -16.72 -8.59 -1.50
CA GLU A 325 -15.54 -8.02 -2.15
C GLU A 325 -14.26 -8.81 -1.85
N ILE A 326 -14.07 -9.34 -0.62
CA ILE A 326 -12.94 -10.25 -0.33
C ILE A 326 -13.01 -11.49 -1.21
N ARG A 327 -14.20 -12.07 -1.41
CA ARG A 327 -14.37 -13.21 -2.31
C ARG A 327 -14.04 -12.84 -3.77
N ARG A 328 -14.45 -11.66 -4.24
CA ARG A 328 -14.09 -11.16 -5.59
C ARG A 328 -12.58 -10.99 -5.76
N MET A 329 -11.90 -10.40 -4.76
CA MET A 329 -10.44 -10.24 -4.79
C MET A 329 -9.70 -11.58 -4.76
N LEU A 330 -10.18 -12.54 -3.95
CA LEU A 330 -9.62 -13.89 -3.89
C LEU A 330 -9.79 -14.63 -5.22
N ASP A 331 -10.98 -14.59 -5.80
CA ASP A 331 -11.25 -15.20 -7.10
C ASP A 331 -10.35 -14.62 -8.21
N TRP A 332 -10.22 -13.29 -8.24
CA TRP A 332 -9.31 -12.63 -9.19
C TRP A 332 -7.85 -13.08 -8.97
N ALA A 333 -7.37 -13.09 -7.72
CA ALA A 333 -5.99 -13.47 -7.42
C ALA A 333 -5.69 -14.91 -7.88
N LEU A 334 -6.58 -15.86 -7.58
CA LEU A 334 -6.39 -17.27 -7.92
C LEU A 334 -6.55 -17.59 -9.41
N ASN A 335 -7.36 -16.82 -10.14
CA ASN A 335 -7.68 -17.12 -11.54
C ASN A 335 -6.94 -16.25 -12.56
N HIS A 336 -6.42 -15.08 -12.16
CA HIS A 336 -5.79 -14.12 -13.08
C HIS A 336 -4.35 -13.79 -12.68
N SER A 337 -4.07 -13.66 -11.39
CA SER A 337 -2.76 -13.21 -10.93
C SER A 337 -1.78 -14.35 -10.66
N ILE A 338 -2.22 -15.40 -9.97
CA ILE A 338 -1.34 -16.46 -9.47
C ILE A 338 -1.55 -17.72 -10.31
N ARG A 339 -0.49 -18.19 -10.98
CA ARG A 339 -0.51 -19.45 -11.72
C ARG A 339 -0.44 -20.64 -10.76
N ALA A 340 -0.89 -21.81 -11.22
CA ALA A 340 -0.91 -23.03 -10.41
C ALA A 340 0.49 -23.50 -9.92
N ASP A 341 1.57 -23.04 -10.57
CA ASP A 341 2.96 -23.29 -10.16
C ASP A 341 3.54 -22.18 -9.27
N GLY A 342 2.70 -21.25 -8.81
CA GLY A 342 3.07 -20.13 -7.94
C GLY A 342 3.69 -18.94 -8.67
N GLU A 343 3.83 -18.97 -10.01
CA GLU A 343 4.31 -17.79 -10.73
C GLU A 343 3.25 -16.68 -10.73
N ILE A 344 3.67 -15.46 -10.38
CA ILE A 344 2.82 -14.26 -10.42
C ILE A 344 2.87 -13.65 -11.83
N THR A 345 1.71 -13.45 -12.43
CA THR A 345 1.56 -12.74 -13.70
C THR A 345 1.83 -11.24 -13.49
N PRO A 346 2.76 -10.64 -14.23
CA PRO A 346 3.02 -9.19 -14.15
C PRO A 346 1.82 -8.37 -14.61
N THR A 347 1.56 -7.26 -13.90
CA THR A 347 0.63 -6.20 -14.33
C THR A 347 1.30 -5.29 -15.37
N ALA A 348 0.53 -4.41 -16.02
CA ALA A 348 1.04 -3.42 -16.95
C ALA A 348 2.08 -2.47 -16.32
N ALA A 349 1.89 -2.12 -15.04
CA ALA A 349 2.81 -1.28 -14.28
C ALA A 349 4.16 -1.97 -14.02
N ALA A 350 4.18 -3.31 -14.01
CA ALA A 350 5.30 -4.21 -13.76
C ALA A 350 6.15 -3.82 -12.53
N GLU A 351 5.59 -4.11 -11.36
CA GLU A 351 6.24 -4.01 -10.06
C GLU A 351 7.58 -4.79 -10.03
N PRO A 352 8.52 -4.43 -9.13
CA PRO A 352 9.69 -5.25 -8.84
C PRO A 352 9.29 -6.69 -8.52
N LEU A 353 10.12 -7.65 -8.93
CA LEU A 353 9.82 -9.07 -8.73
C LEU A 353 9.51 -9.43 -7.27
N GLY A 354 10.25 -8.85 -6.31
CA GLY A 354 10.04 -9.09 -4.87
C GLY A 354 8.65 -8.66 -4.42
N ASP A 355 8.24 -7.45 -4.79
CA ASP A 355 6.95 -6.84 -4.51
C ASP A 355 5.79 -7.72 -5.00
N MET A 356 5.86 -8.19 -6.25
CA MET A 356 4.82 -9.03 -6.85
C MET A 356 4.48 -10.25 -5.97
N TYR A 357 5.50 -10.93 -5.45
CA TYR A 357 5.32 -12.10 -4.60
C TYR A 357 4.95 -11.72 -3.17
N TYR A 358 5.52 -10.64 -2.65
CA TYR A 358 5.18 -10.14 -1.32
C TYR A 358 3.70 -9.81 -1.21
N PHE A 359 3.16 -9.02 -2.15
CA PHE A 359 1.77 -8.59 -2.10
C PHE A 359 0.80 -9.74 -2.33
N ALA A 360 1.13 -10.69 -3.23
CA ALA A 360 0.35 -11.91 -3.40
C ALA A 360 0.27 -12.72 -2.10
N ALA A 361 1.42 -12.97 -1.46
CA ALA A 361 1.48 -13.72 -0.21
C ALA A 361 0.82 -12.95 0.94
N ALA A 362 1.02 -11.63 1.01
CA ALA A 362 0.45 -10.77 2.05
C ALA A 362 -1.08 -10.70 1.96
N PHE A 363 -1.64 -10.55 0.78
CA PHE A 363 -3.09 -10.61 0.57
C PHE A 363 -3.67 -11.94 1.08
N LEU A 364 -3.15 -13.07 0.57
CA LEU A 364 -3.63 -14.42 0.92
C LEU A 364 -3.48 -14.72 2.41
N ASP A 365 -2.36 -14.32 3.02
CA ASP A 365 -2.12 -14.47 4.45
C ASP A 365 -3.10 -13.63 5.30
N THR A 366 -3.36 -12.39 4.89
CA THR A 366 -4.21 -11.43 5.63
C THR A 366 -5.67 -11.88 5.68
N ILE A 367 -6.18 -12.45 4.59
CA ILE A 367 -7.56 -12.97 4.56
C ILE A 367 -7.69 -14.37 5.20
N GLY A 368 -6.59 -14.94 5.70
CA GLY A 368 -6.56 -16.28 6.29
C GLY A 368 -6.69 -17.42 5.27
N TYR A 369 -6.24 -17.22 4.03
CA TYR A 369 -6.25 -18.28 3.02
C TYR A 369 -5.38 -19.47 3.46
N PHE A 370 -4.18 -19.19 4.00
CA PHE A 370 -3.24 -20.20 4.49
C PHE A 370 -3.47 -20.61 5.96
N ASP A 371 -4.08 -19.75 6.78
CA ASP A 371 -4.28 -19.97 8.21
C ASP A 371 -5.72 -19.62 8.61
N GLU A 372 -6.51 -20.63 8.98
CA GLU A 372 -7.91 -20.47 9.38
C GLU A 372 -8.08 -19.52 10.57
N ARG A 373 -7.08 -19.41 11.45
CA ARG A 373 -7.15 -18.56 12.65
C ARG A 373 -7.14 -17.07 12.31
N LYS A 374 -6.70 -16.71 11.10
CA LYS A 374 -6.72 -15.34 10.58
C LYS A 374 -8.03 -15.02 9.83
N ARG A 375 -8.89 -16.02 9.55
CA ARG A 375 -10.14 -15.80 8.81
C ARG A 375 -11.13 -15.05 9.69
N PHE A 376 -11.42 -13.82 9.30
CA PHE A 376 -12.43 -12.98 9.96
C PHE A 376 -13.73 -12.89 9.16
N TRP A 377 -13.71 -13.26 7.88
CA TRP A 377 -14.77 -12.97 6.92
C TRP A 377 -15.57 -14.19 6.46
N THR A 378 -15.03 -15.40 6.57
CA THR A 378 -15.67 -16.65 6.11
C THR A 378 -15.28 -17.85 6.97
N ASP A 379 -16.15 -18.85 7.00
CA ASP A 379 -15.90 -20.18 7.56
C ASP A 379 -15.56 -21.21 6.46
N GLU A 380 -15.37 -20.77 5.22
CA GLU A 380 -15.00 -21.65 4.10
C GLU A 380 -13.60 -22.24 4.26
N ASP A 381 -13.46 -23.50 3.84
CA ASP A 381 -12.20 -24.22 3.77
C ASP A 381 -11.50 -24.01 2.42
N PHE A 382 -10.17 -23.90 2.46
CA PHE A 382 -9.31 -23.76 1.28
C PHE A 382 -8.38 -24.96 1.13
N PRO A 383 -8.85 -26.12 0.65
CA PRO A 383 -8.04 -27.34 0.60
C PRO A 383 -6.81 -27.24 -0.32
N GLN A 384 -6.80 -26.29 -1.26
CA GLN A 384 -5.66 -26.02 -2.15
C GLN A 384 -4.62 -25.08 -1.53
N ALA A 385 -4.88 -24.50 -0.35
CA ALA A 385 -4.06 -23.43 0.20
C ALA A 385 -2.62 -23.87 0.46
N GLU A 386 -2.42 -25.06 1.03
CA GLU A 386 -1.09 -25.58 1.34
C GLU A 386 -0.26 -25.82 0.07
N ARG A 387 -0.88 -26.38 -0.98
CA ARG A 387 -0.22 -26.59 -2.27
C ARG A 387 0.23 -25.26 -2.88
N LEU A 388 -0.64 -24.25 -2.84
CA LEU A 388 -0.31 -22.93 -3.38
C LEU A 388 0.79 -22.24 -2.56
N ARG A 389 0.72 -22.33 -1.22
CA ARG A 389 1.74 -21.81 -0.29
C ARG A 389 3.12 -22.35 -0.64
N MET A 390 3.24 -23.68 -0.79
CA MET A 390 4.49 -24.34 -1.16
C MET A 390 5.00 -23.90 -2.54
N ALA A 391 4.10 -23.71 -3.52
CA ALA A 391 4.48 -23.26 -4.85
C ALA A 391 5.03 -21.82 -4.84
N LEU A 392 4.37 -20.91 -4.13
CA LEU A 392 4.86 -19.54 -3.92
C LEU A 392 6.21 -19.53 -3.19
N GLU A 393 6.33 -20.33 -2.12
CA GLU A 393 7.58 -20.44 -1.34
C GLU A 393 8.73 -20.92 -2.22
N ALA A 394 8.50 -21.92 -3.07
CA ALA A 394 9.50 -22.43 -4.00
C ALA A 394 9.98 -21.35 -4.98
N LYS A 395 9.09 -20.51 -5.51
CA LYS A 395 9.47 -19.41 -6.42
C LYS A 395 10.28 -18.34 -5.70
N VAL A 396 9.86 -17.95 -4.50
CA VAL A 396 10.57 -16.94 -3.69
C VAL A 396 11.97 -17.40 -3.31
N ARG A 397 12.16 -18.69 -3.01
CA ARG A 397 13.48 -19.27 -2.70
C ARG A 397 14.46 -19.27 -3.88
N LEU A 398 13.99 -19.08 -5.12
CA LEU A 398 14.84 -18.94 -6.30
C LEU A 398 15.35 -17.50 -6.50
N MET A 399 14.78 -16.52 -5.79
CA MET A 399 15.22 -15.13 -5.86
C MET A 399 16.53 -14.94 -5.10
N ALA A 400 17.24 -13.84 -5.40
CA ALA A 400 18.39 -13.44 -4.60
C ALA A 400 17.95 -13.22 -3.14
N ALA A 401 18.74 -13.75 -2.19
CA ALA A 401 18.38 -13.75 -0.78
C ALA A 401 18.35 -12.33 -0.16
N ASP A 402 19.12 -11.42 -0.75
CA ASP A 402 19.19 -10.00 -0.42
C ASP A 402 18.29 -9.13 -1.32
N ALA A 403 17.50 -9.74 -2.21
CA ALA A 403 16.46 -9.00 -2.93
C ALA A 403 15.42 -8.45 -1.93
N PRO A 404 14.87 -7.26 -2.20
CA PRO A 404 13.79 -6.69 -1.40
C PRO A 404 12.64 -7.69 -1.17
N PHE A 405 12.04 -7.63 0.00
CA PHE A 405 10.92 -8.46 0.45
C PHE A 405 11.13 -9.98 0.55
N THR A 406 12.17 -10.61 -0.02
CA THR A 406 12.32 -12.08 -0.02
C THR A 406 12.15 -12.68 1.38
N GLY A 407 12.83 -12.13 2.40
CA GLY A 407 12.71 -12.61 3.78
C GLY A 407 11.32 -12.40 4.40
N ALA A 408 10.69 -11.26 4.12
CA ALA A 408 9.35 -10.95 4.63
C ALA A 408 8.28 -11.83 3.98
N THR A 409 8.38 -12.09 2.67
CA THR A 409 7.51 -12.99 1.94
C THR A 409 7.62 -14.41 2.47
N LEU A 410 8.84 -14.93 2.68
CA LEU A 410 9.05 -16.24 3.29
C LEU A 410 8.47 -16.32 4.70
N SER A 411 8.60 -15.26 5.50
CA SER A 411 8.03 -15.23 6.86
C SER A 411 6.50 -15.37 6.85
N ARG A 412 5.82 -14.74 5.87
CA ARG A 412 4.37 -14.88 5.70
C ARG A 412 3.95 -16.25 5.16
N LEU A 413 4.78 -16.85 4.32
CA LEU A 413 4.52 -18.18 3.76
C LEU A 413 4.91 -19.30 4.73
N THR A 414 5.61 -19.02 5.82
CA THR A 414 5.99 -20.05 6.80
C THR A 414 4.74 -20.50 7.54
N ALA A 415 4.46 -21.81 7.52
CA ALA A 415 3.33 -22.36 8.26
C ALA A 415 3.46 -21.99 9.74
N PRO A 416 2.37 -21.60 10.42
CA PRO A 416 2.43 -21.48 11.87
C PRO A 416 2.85 -22.83 12.45
N GLU A 417 3.92 -22.85 13.23
CA GLU A 417 4.30 -24.05 13.98
C GLU A 417 3.06 -24.53 14.71
N ALA A 418 2.68 -25.79 14.46
CA ALA A 418 1.71 -26.48 15.29
C ALA A 418 2.32 -26.51 16.69
N HIS A 419 1.95 -25.54 17.53
CA HIS A 419 2.23 -25.63 18.95
C HIS A 419 1.52 -26.89 19.43
N GLU A 420 2.27 -27.99 19.54
CA GLU A 420 1.88 -29.12 20.37
C GLU A 420 1.37 -28.54 21.68
N ASN A 421 0.17 -28.95 22.06
CA ASN A 421 -0.40 -28.68 23.37
C ASN A 421 0.58 -29.18 24.44
N VAL A 422 1.51 -28.31 24.86
CA VAL A 422 2.22 -28.47 26.13
C VAL A 422 1.15 -28.29 27.19
N THR A 423 0.56 -29.42 27.53
CA THR A 423 -0.36 -29.57 28.63
C THR A 423 0.45 -29.24 29.88
N LEU A 424 0.36 -27.99 30.35
CA LEU A 424 0.95 -27.60 31.62
C LEU A 424 0.19 -28.36 32.70
N ALA A 425 0.84 -29.38 33.27
CA ALA A 425 0.38 -30.06 34.47
C ALA A 425 0.18 -29.03 35.61
N PRO A 426 -0.86 -29.16 36.44
CA PRO A 426 -1.11 -28.22 37.51
C PRO A 426 -0.09 -28.43 38.64
N VAL A 427 0.63 -27.37 39.00
CA VAL A 427 1.42 -27.34 40.24
C VAL A 427 0.50 -26.87 41.38
N PRO A 428 0.43 -27.59 42.51
CA PRO A 428 -0.43 -27.23 43.64
C PRO A 428 0.12 -26.00 44.39
N GLY A 429 -0.81 -25.17 44.87
CA GLY A 429 -0.56 -23.78 45.20
C GLY A 429 0.18 -23.49 46.51
N THR A 430 0.42 -22.19 46.73
CA THR A 430 0.48 -21.59 48.06
C THR A 430 0.11 -20.10 47.95
N LEU A 431 -0.79 -19.67 48.83
CA LEU A 431 -1.18 -18.28 49.06
C LEU A 431 -0.02 -17.47 49.66
N ALA A 432 0.28 -16.30 49.10
CA ALA A 432 0.71 -15.13 49.86
C ALA A 432 0.46 -13.84 49.06
N ARG A 433 -0.35 -12.95 49.62
CA ARG A 433 -0.55 -11.56 49.18
C ARG A 433 0.74 -10.77 49.38
N LEU A 434 1.09 -9.89 48.43
CA LEU A 434 1.61 -8.55 48.69
C LEU A 434 1.44 -7.69 47.43
N SER A 435 0.90 -6.48 47.64
CA SER A 435 0.66 -5.46 46.63
C SER A 435 1.98 -4.91 46.07
N ALA A 436 2.08 -4.83 44.74
CA ALA A 436 2.96 -3.90 44.04
C ALA A 436 2.45 -3.68 42.62
N THR A 437 2.46 -2.41 42.21
CA THR A 437 2.13 -1.89 40.88
C THR A 437 2.84 -2.66 39.77
N VAL A 438 2.09 -3.37 38.93
CA VAL A 438 2.62 -4.07 37.76
C VAL A 438 2.50 -3.14 36.55
N VAL A 439 3.64 -2.57 36.15
CA VAL A 439 3.88 -2.17 34.77
C VAL A 439 3.90 -3.46 33.95
N LEU A 440 2.90 -3.63 33.09
CA LEU A 440 2.87 -4.75 32.15
C LEU A 440 4.00 -4.58 31.14
N PRO A 441 4.91 -5.57 30.96
CA PRO A 441 5.79 -5.59 29.83
C PRO A 441 4.96 -5.94 28.59
N ILE A 442 4.87 -5.01 27.64
CA ILE A 442 4.38 -5.29 26.29
C ILE A 442 5.44 -6.14 25.59
N SER A 443 5.42 -7.44 25.85
CA SER A 443 6.17 -8.44 25.08
C SER A 443 5.25 -8.99 23.99
N GLY A 444 5.12 -8.24 22.90
CA GLY A 444 4.72 -8.79 21.61
C GLY A 444 5.95 -8.82 20.72
N LYS A 445 6.42 -10.02 20.33
CA LYS A 445 7.34 -10.15 19.19
C LYS A 445 6.67 -9.45 18.00
N MET A 446 7.26 -8.35 17.54
CA MET A 446 6.78 -7.60 16.39
C MET A 446 7.55 -8.06 15.18
N ASP A 447 6.84 -8.64 14.21
CA ASP A 447 7.41 -9.05 12.94
C ASP A 447 7.92 -7.84 12.15
N ALA A 448 9.09 -7.99 11.54
CA ALA A 448 9.66 -7.00 10.65
C ALA A 448 8.78 -6.88 9.39
N HIS A 449 8.11 -5.74 9.24
CA HIS A 449 7.29 -5.46 8.06
C HIS A 449 8.00 -4.45 7.12
N PRO A 450 8.20 -4.82 5.85
CA PRO A 450 8.93 -4.02 4.86
C PRO A 450 8.13 -2.83 4.30
N SER A 451 8.84 -1.90 3.65
CA SER A 451 8.39 -0.62 3.11
C SER A 451 7.93 -0.71 1.66
N ALA A 452 6.61 -0.66 1.43
CA ALA A 452 6.05 -0.58 0.08
C ALA A 452 6.21 0.86 -0.47
N VAL A 453 6.89 1.00 -1.60
CA VAL A 453 6.89 2.24 -2.39
C VAL A 453 5.80 2.08 -3.47
N SER A 454 4.64 2.71 -3.27
CA SER A 454 3.50 2.58 -4.19
C SER A 454 3.83 2.98 -5.64
N HIS A 455 3.37 2.26 -6.65
CA HIS A 455 3.54 2.66 -8.05
C HIS A 455 2.37 3.53 -8.50
N ASP A 456 2.65 4.73 -9.02
CA ASP A 456 1.64 5.56 -9.70
C ASP A 456 1.74 5.31 -11.21
N SER A 457 0.81 4.51 -11.73
CA SER A 457 0.65 4.16 -13.15
C SER A 457 -0.65 4.72 -13.72
N ALA A 458 -0.72 6.03 -13.90
CA ALA A 458 -1.72 6.63 -14.79
C ALA A 458 -1.12 6.73 -16.21
N ASP A 459 -1.34 5.68 -17.00
CA ASP A 459 -0.85 5.57 -18.37
C ASP A 459 -1.69 6.41 -19.35
N LEU A 460 -1.01 6.97 -20.34
CA LEU A 460 -1.53 7.95 -21.31
C LEU A 460 -2.68 7.37 -22.17
N ARG A 461 -3.95 7.61 -21.79
CA ARG A 461 -5.08 7.57 -22.72
C ARG A 461 -5.46 8.99 -23.12
N VAL A 462 -5.01 9.40 -24.30
CA VAL A 462 -5.57 10.55 -25.02
C VAL A 462 -7.00 10.17 -25.40
N GLY A 463 -7.98 10.81 -24.76
CA GLY A 463 -9.39 10.63 -25.04
C GLY A 463 -9.73 11.08 -26.46
N GLY A 464 -10.01 10.13 -27.34
CA GLY A 464 -10.71 10.38 -28.59
C GLY A 464 -12.22 10.23 -28.38
N MET A 465 -12.89 11.32 -27.99
CA MET A 465 -14.34 11.45 -28.15
C MET A 465 -14.59 12.58 -29.14
N ASP A 466 -14.65 12.22 -30.42
CA ASP A 466 -15.34 12.99 -31.44
C ASP A 466 -15.94 12.04 -32.47
N ARG A 467 -17.24 11.78 -32.33
CA ARG A 467 -18.11 11.43 -33.46
C ARG A 467 -19.45 12.12 -33.25
N VAL A 468 -19.46 13.39 -33.64
CA VAL A 468 -20.67 14.11 -34.06
C VAL A 468 -21.31 13.32 -35.20
N ARG A 469 -22.52 12.79 -34.97
CA ARG A 469 -23.42 12.36 -36.04
C ARG A 469 -23.88 13.62 -36.77
N ALA A 470 -23.46 13.77 -38.03
CA ALA A 470 -24.12 14.66 -38.96
C ALA A 470 -25.43 14.01 -39.41
N GLU A 471 -26.56 14.64 -39.08
CA GLU A 471 -27.82 14.45 -39.78
C GLU A 471 -27.77 15.31 -41.05
N GLU A 472 -27.96 14.71 -42.23
CA GLU A 472 -28.37 15.41 -43.44
C GLU A 472 -29.86 15.15 -43.72
N PRO A 473 -30.59 16.12 -44.32
CA PRO A 473 -32.05 16.05 -44.42
C PRO A 473 -32.55 15.28 -45.64
N PHE A 474 -33.72 14.66 -45.42
CA PHE A 474 -34.73 14.06 -46.32
C PHE A 474 -34.82 14.54 -47.79
N PRO A 475 -35.49 13.79 -48.70
CA PRO A 475 -36.06 12.42 -48.60
C PRO A 475 -35.32 11.36 -49.45
#